data_AF-A0A0F9QZJ4-F1
#
_entry.id   AF-A0A0F9QZJ4-F1
#
_cell.length_a   1.000
_cell.length_b   1.000
_cell.length_c   1.000
_cell.angle_alpha   90.00
_cell.angle_beta   90.00
_cell.angle_gamma   90.00
#
_symmetry.space_group_name_H-M   'P 1'
#
loop_
_entity.id
_entity.type
_entity.pdbx_description
1 polymer ?
#
loop_
_entity_poly.entity_id
_entity_poly.type
_entity_poly.pdbx_seq_one_letter_code
_entity_poly.pdbx_strand_id
1 'polypeptide(L)'
;MTKTTTTPAVKVGDKIFNRGDMCNHEHFGTVIEVKANRWGTHCKILPMDEPTGRYAYWIEHSAIDHIDSGNGSTRIVTAKAHAEWRERELAKLRNSKSPFARFASAN
;
A
#
# COMPACT_ATOMS: atom_id res chain seq x y z
N MET A 1 -11.38 -15.62 -25.06
CA MET A 1 -10.88 -14.22 -25.01
C MET A 1 -10.49 -13.92 -23.57
N THR A 2 -9.21 -14.07 -23.23
CA THR A 2 -8.69 -13.62 -21.94
C THR A 2 -8.75 -12.09 -21.94
N LYS A 3 -9.59 -11.50 -21.08
CA LYS A 3 -9.54 -10.07 -20.80
C LYS A 3 -8.16 -9.81 -20.18
N THR A 4 -7.25 -9.21 -20.94
CA THR A 4 -6.04 -8.62 -20.37
C THR A 4 -6.50 -7.48 -19.48
N THR A 5 -6.61 -7.76 -18.19
CA THR A 5 -6.87 -6.74 -17.17
C THR A 5 -5.61 -5.89 -17.11
N THR A 6 -5.54 -4.83 -17.91
CA THR A 6 -4.42 -3.90 -17.89
C THR A 6 -4.43 -3.22 -16.53
N THR A 7 -3.49 -3.61 -15.66
CA THR A 7 -3.26 -2.92 -14.39
C THR A 7 -3.00 -1.44 -14.68
N PRO A 8 -3.72 -0.50 -14.04
CA PRO A 8 -3.56 0.92 -14.34
C PRO A 8 -2.13 1.36 -14.06
N ALA A 9 -1.50 2.08 -14.99
CA ALA A 9 -0.12 2.52 -14.79
C ALA A 9 -0.04 3.60 -13.70
N VAL A 10 0.82 3.37 -12.69
CA VAL A 10 1.24 4.39 -11.71
C VAL A 10 1.98 5.54 -12.41
N LYS A 11 1.68 6.78 -12.01
CA LYS A 11 2.23 8.02 -12.56
C LYS A 11 2.80 8.94 -11.49
N VAL A 12 3.56 9.96 -11.91
CA VAL A 12 4.04 11.03 -11.02
C VAL A 12 2.85 11.70 -10.33
N GLY A 13 2.98 11.93 -9.03
CA GLY A 13 1.95 12.47 -8.15
C GLY A 13 1.07 11.42 -7.48
N ASP A 14 1.12 10.15 -7.92
CA ASP A 14 0.37 9.10 -7.25
C ASP A 14 0.92 8.85 -5.85
N LYS A 15 0.00 8.67 -4.90
CA LYS A 15 0.31 8.29 -3.52
C LYS A 15 0.38 6.78 -3.41
N ILE A 16 1.40 6.30 -2.72
CA ILE A 16 1.59 4.88 -2.41
C ILE A 16 1.68 4.68 -0.90
N PHE A 17 1.42 3.45 -0.48
CA PHE A 17 1.69 2.97 0.86
C PHE A 17 2.66 1.81 0.78
N ASN A 18 3.75 1.88 1.55
CA ASN A 18 4.68 0.80 1.73
C ASN A 18 4.43 0.22 3.13
N ARG A 19 4.03 -1.04 3.20
CA ARG A 19 3.74 -1.77 4.45
C ARG A 19 4.99 -2.06 5.28
N GLY A 20 6.17 -1.77 4.73
CA GLY A 20 7.44 -2.08 5.37
C GLY A 20 7.81 -3.56 5.25
N ASP A 21 8.99 -3.87 5.77
CA ASP A 21 9.52 -5.21 5.98
C ASP A 21 10.41 -5.20 7.23
N MET A 22 11.18 -6.27 7.46
CA MET A 22 12.11 -6.32 8.60
C MET A 22 13.17 -5.21 8.59
N CYS A 23 13.45 -4.58 7.44
CA CYS A 23 14.51 -3.58 7.27
C CYS A 23 13.97 -2.17 7.02
N ASN A 24 12.68 -2.00 6.76
CA ASN A 24 12.06 -0.73 6.39
C ASN A 24 10.72 -0.59 7.10
N HIS A 25 10.52 0.46 7.90
CA HIS A 25 9.20 0.64 8.50
C HIS A 25 8.17 1.05 7.44
N GLU A 26 6.91 0.80 7.75
CA GLU A 26 5.80 1.30 6.94
C GLU A 26 5.83 2.82 6.78
N HIS A 27 5.31 3.31 5.66
CA HIS A 27 5.19 4.75 5.38
C HIS A 27 4.27 5.04 4.19
N PHE A 28 3.77 6.27 4.12
CA PHE A 28 3.23 6.82 2.89
C PHE A 28 4.31 7.48 2.05
N GLY A 29 4.12 7.48 0.74
CA GLY A 29 5.02 8.11 -0.21
C GLY A 29 4.28 8.68 -1.41
N THR A 30 4.97 9.56 -2.15
CA THR A 30 4.50 10.09 -3.43
C THR A 30 5.48 9.74 -4.52
N VAL A 31 4.98 9.31 -5.68
CA VAL A 31 5.80 9.11 -6.88
C VAL A 31 6.23 10.48 -7.40
N ILE A 32 7.53 10.75 -7.42
CA ILE A 32 8.08 12.03 -7.89
C ILE A 32 8.72 11.93 -9.26
N GLU A 33 9.04 10.73 -9.72
CA GLU A 33 9.65 10.49 -11.03
C GLU A 33 9.26 9.10 -11.55
N VAL A 34 9.07 8.98 -12.86
CA VAL A 34 8.88 7.70 -13.55
C VAL A 34 9.84 7.66 -14.74
N LYS A 35 10.68 6.63 -14.81
CA LYS A 35 11.71 6.50 -15.84
C LYS A 35 11.70 5.10 -16.43
N ALA A 36 11.67 5.02 -17.76
CA ALA A 36 11.86 3.77 -18.48
C ALA A 36 13.33 3.62 -18.91
N ASN A 37 13.85 2.40 -18.80
CA ASN A 37 15.14 2.01 -19.34
C ASN A 37 15.03 0.60 -19.96
N ARG A 38 16.16 0.03 -20.44
CA ARG A 38 16.17 -1.28 -21.09
C ARG A 38 15.72 -2.46 -20.20
N TRP A 39 15.67 -2.27 -18.89
CA TRP A 39 15.30 -3.27 -17.88
C TRP A 39 13.88 -3.12 -17.37
N GLY A 40 13.17 -2.04 -17.74
CA GLY A 40 11.78 -1.82 -17.36
C GLY A 40 11.48 -0.39 -16.97
N THR A 41 10.32 -0.21 -16.35
CA THR A 41 9.86 1.07 -15.82
C THR A 41 10.11 1.11 -14.32
N HIS A 42 10.74 2.19 -13.86
CA HIS A 42 11.03 2.44 -12.46
C HIS A 42 10.34 3.71 -11.98
N CYS A 43 9.97 3.71 -10.71
CA CYS A 43 9.35 4.85 -10.03
C CYS A 43 10.27 5.31 -8.90
N LYS A 44 10.44 6.62 -8.76
CA LYS A 44 11.11 7.22 -7.60
C LYS A 44 10.06 7.66 -6.61
N ILE A 45 10.15 7.18 -5.38
CA ILE A 45 9.23 7.47 -4.29
C ILE A 45 9.90 8.43 -3.32
N LEU A 46 9.21 9.51 -2.98
CA LEU A 46 9.54 10.38 -1.86
C LEU A 46 8.63 10.03 -0.67
N PRO A 47 9.18 9.52 0.44
CA PRO A 47 8.42 9.30 1.68
C PRO A 47 7.82 10.60 2.22
N MET A 48 6.59 10.53 2.75
CA MET A 48 5.88 11.69 3.30
C MET A 48 5.98 11.79 4.83
N ASP A 49 6.56 10.78 5.49
CA ASP A 49 6.56 10.71 6.94
C ASP A 49 7.66 11.60 7.53
N GLU A 50 7.28 12.76 8.09
CA GLU A 50 8.15 13.54 8.97
C GLU A 50 8.20 12.93 10.38
N PRO A 51 9.34 12.96 11.09
CA PRO A 51 10.68 13.34 10.67
C PRO A 51 11.50 12.06 10.46
N THR A 52 11.12 11.17 9.54
CA THR A 52 11.80 9.88 9.41
C THR A 52 13.19 9.98 8.77
N GLY A 53 13.57 11.15 8.23
CA GLY A 53 14.86 11.37 7.58
C GLY A 53 15.06 10.52 6.33
N ARG A 54 13.99 9.95 5.77
CA ARG A 54 14.08 9.01 4.65
C ARG A 54 14.35 9.73 3.34
N TYR A 55 15.36 9.27 2.62
CA TYR A 55 15.66 9.73 1.27
C TYR A 55 14.70 9.12 0.25
N ALA A 56 14.52 9.83 -0.86
CA ALA A 56 13.81 9.29 -2.01
C ALA A 56 14.53 8.05 -2.56
N TYR A 57 13.78 7.02 -2.94
CA TYR A 57 14.33 5.75 -3.41
C TYR A 57 13.63 5.27 -4.68
N TRP A 58 14.31 4.40 -5.43
CA TRP A 58 13.79 3.82 -6.67
C TRP A 58 13.21 2.43 -6.42
N ILE A 59 12.09 2.13 -7.09
CA ILE A 59 11.49 0.81 -7.15
C ILE A 59 11.09 0.48 -8.59
N GLU A 60 10.95 -0.81 -8.88
CA GLU A 60 10.32 -1.24 -10.13
C GLU A 60 8.83 -0.91 -10.10
N HIS A 61 8.28 -0.48 -11.23
CA HIS A 61 6.85 -0.17 -11.37
C HIS A 61 5.99 -1.42 -11.10
N SER A 62 6.47 -2.59 -11.52
CA SER A 62 5.86 -3.91 -11.28
C SER A 62 5.74 -4.29 -9.80
N ALA A 63 6.49 -3.64 -8.90
CA ALA A 63 6.41 -3.90 -7.46
C ALA A 63 5.24 -3.16 -6.79
N ILE A 64 4.50 -2.32 -7.53
CA ILE A 64 3.36 -1.56 -7.00
C ILE A 64 2.06 -2.27 -7.34
N ASP A 65 1.40 -2.80 -6.33
CA ASP A 65 0.12 -3.47 -6.46
C ASP A 65 -1.07 -2.50 -6.38
N HIS A 66 -2.12 -2.83 -7.12
CA HIS A 66 -3.39 -2.11 -7.09
C HIS A 66 -4.44 -2.79 -6.23
N ILE A 67 -4.06 -3.88 -5.57
CA ILE A 67 -4.88 -4.63 -4.63
C ILE A 67 -4.02 -4.87 -3.39
N ASP A 68 -4.52 -4.49 -2.22
CA ASP A 68 -3.85 -4.75 -0.95
C ASP A 68 -4.45 -5.99 -0.28
N SER A 69 -3.59 -7.00 -0.11
CA SER A 69 -3.91 -8.29 0.52
C SER A 69 -3.69 -8.29 2.04
N GLY A 70 -3.11 -7.22 2.59
CA GLY A 70 -2.79 -7.12 4.02
C GLY A 70 -1.53 -7.85 4.45
N ASN A 71 -0.77 -8.45 3.53
CA ASN A 71 0.46 -9.21 3.84
C ASN A 71 1.65 -8.77 2.97
N GLY A 72 2.79 -9.44 3.15
CA GLY A 72 4.05 -9.09 2.47
C GLY A 72 4.07 -9.29 0.95
N SER A 73 3.12 -10.02 0.36
CA SER A 73 3.03 -10.18 -1.09
C SER A 73 2.55 -8.92 -1.80
N THR A 74 1.84 -8.03 -1.10
CA THR A 74 1.41 -6.71 -1.60
C THR A 74 2.07 -5.62 -0.75
N ARG A 75 3.41 -5.63 -0.77
CA ARG A 75 4.22 -4.79 0.10
C ARG A 75 4.08 -3.31 -0.20
N ILE A 76 4.11 -2.96 -1.49
CA ILE A 76 3.97 -1.59 -1.96
C ILE A 76 2.69 -1.54 -2.78
N VAL A 77 1.75 -0.71 -2.35
CA VAL A 77 0.44 -0.60 -2.98
C VAL A 77 0.10 0.85 -3.25
N THR A 78 -0.83 1.10 -4.15
CA THR A 78 -1.44 2.43 -4.24
C THR A 78 -2.14 2.79 -2.92
N ALA A 79 -2.12 4.07 -2.53
CA ALA A 79 -2.79 4.52 -1.31
C ALA A 79 -4.30 4.21 -1.34
N LYS A 80 -4.90 4.20 -2.53
CA LYS A 80 -6.30 3.79 -2.74
C LYS A 80 -6.52 2.32 -2.37
N ALA A 81 -5.69 1.41 -2.90
CA ALA A 81 -5.79 -0.02 -2.59
C ALA A 81 -5.63 -0.28 -1.09
N HIS A 82 -4.72 0.43 -0.44
CA HIS A 82 -4.55 0.36 1.01
C HIS A 82 -5.80 0.83 1.77
N ALA A 83 -6.39 1.97 1.38
CA ALA A 83 -7.60 2.50 1.99
C ALA A 83 -8.79 1.52 1.87
N GLU A 84 -8.99 0.93 0.69
CA GLU A 84 -10.01 -0.09 0.47
C GLU A 84 -9.79 -1.33 1.35
N TRP A 85 -8.54 -1.77 1.53
CA TRP A 85 -8.23 -2.85 2.46
C TRP A 85 -8.52 -2.47 3.91
N ARG A 86 -8.11 -1.28 4.37
CA ARG A 86 -8.40 -0.78 5.73
C ARG A 86 -9.89 -0.72 6.02
N GLU A 87 -10.68 -0.25 5.05
CA GLU A 87 -12.14 -0.21 5.19
C GLU A 87 -12.74 -1.61 5.34
N ARG A 88 -12.29 -2.58 4.54
CA ARG A 88 -12.72 -3.98 4.67
C ARG A 88 -12.36 -4.57 6.04
N GLU A 89 -11.16 -4.30 6.54
CA GLU A 89 -10.73 -4.79 7.87
C GLU A 89 -11.54 -4.15 8.99
N LEU A 90 -11.82 -2.85 8.91
CA LEU A 90 -12.70 -2.17 9.86
C LEU A 90 -14.13 -2.73 9.83
N ALA A 91 -14.66 -3.03 8.65
CA ALA A 91 -15.98 -3.66 8.50
C ALA A 91 -16.01 -5.06 9.14
N LYS A 92 -14.97 -5.87 8.96
CA LYS A 92 -14.84 -7.18 9.62
C LYS A 92 -14.82 -7.04 11.14
N LEU A 93 -14.08 -6.07 11.68
CA LEU A 93 -14.04 -5.80 13.12
C LEU A 93 -15.41 -5.37 13.65
N ARG A 94 -16.11 -4.46 12.97
CA ARG A 94 -17.47 -4.02 13.34
C ARG A 94 -18.48 -5.17 13.32
N ASN A 95 -18.35 -6.08 12.36
CA ASN A 95 -19.24 -7.24 12.22
C ASN A 95 -18.80 -8.45 13.08
N SER A 96 -17.58 -8.41 13.63
CA SER A 96 -17.13 -9.43 14.56
C SER A 96 -17.92 -9.27 15.86
N LYS A 97 -18.84 -10.21 16.11
CA LYS A 97 -19.43 -10.41 17.44
C LYS A 97 -18.32 -10.92 18.35
N SER A 98 -17.46 -10.03 18.83
CA SER A 98 -16.39 -10.38 19.74
C SER A 98 -16.98 -11.15 20.93
N PRO A 99 -16.50 -12.37 21.25
CA PRO A 99 -16.92 -13.07 22.46
C PRO A 99 -16.60 -12.28 23.74
N PHE A 100 -15.70 -11.28 23.67
CA PHE A 100 -15.40 -10.37 24.78
C PHE A 100 -16.39 -9.20 24.92
N ALA A 101 -17.24 -8.92 23.92
CA ALA A 101 -18.28 -7.89 24.05
C ALA A 101 -19.35 -8.26 25.10
N ARG A 102 -19.43 -9.54 25.49
CA ARG A 102 -20.35 -10.04 26.53
C ARG A 102 -19.95 -9.68 27.97
N PHE A 103 -18.69 -9.27 28.22
CA PHE A 103 -18.25 -8.91 29.57
C PHE A 103 -18.33 -7.41 29.88
N ALA A 104 -18.59 -6.57 28.88
CA ALA A 104 -18.73 -5.12 29.06
C ALA A 104 -20.17 -4.66 29.36
N SER A 105 -21.15 -5.58 29.41
CA SER A 105 -22.57 -5.29 29.69
C SER A 105 -23.07 -5.90 31.00
N ALA A 106 -22.15 -6.38 31.85
CA ALA A 106 -22.44 -6.85 33.20
C ALA A 106 -21.66 -5.99 34.20
N ASN A 107 -22.10 -4.75 34.39
CA ASN A 107 -21.90 -3.94 35.60
C ASN A 107 -23.00 -2.89 35.67
#